data_AF-A0A533BMH2-F1
#
_entry.id   AF-A0A533BMH2-F1
#
_cell.length_a   1.000
_cell.length_b   1.000
_cell.length_c   1.000
_cell.angle_alpha   90.00
_cell.angle_beta   90.00
_cell.angle_gamma   90.00
#
_symmetry.space_group_name_H-M   'P 1'
#
loop_
_entity.id
_entity.type
_entity.pdbx_description
1 polymer ?
#
loop_
_entity_poly.entity_id
_entity_poly.type
_entity_poly.pdbx_seq_one_letter_code
_entity_poly.pdbx_strand_id
1 'polypeptide(L)'
;MMRKGLLAVVVIAAIGCSGVAPQKAVSGEPTSPAVGYDIHVQAPHMMADGTTGGPYHHYCKGISDKILQCLLFESTDPKAPLVGIEYFVAKDLTRKLPAIQWHRHFHDHKIEIATGRVQILDMPADQAAKVAEIAAGTDGVIYHLWQHGQEFPDGTVSFPQSLGHKFPGYLDK
;
A
#
# COMPACT_ATOMS: atom_id res chain seq x y z
N MET A 1 27.95 40.90 52.53
CA MET A 1 27.94 40.69 51.05
C MET A 1 26.92 39.62 50.73
N MET A 2 25.68 40.00 50.37
CA MET A 2 24.58 39.08 50.06
C MET A 2 24.33 39.07 48.54
N ARG A 3 24.40 37.89 47.92
CA ARG A 3 24.06 37.67 46.50
C ARG A 3 22.54 37.71 46.33
N LYS A 4 22.03 38.63 45.49
CA LYS A 4 20.62 38.70 45.07
C LYS A 4 20.38 37.65 43.98
N GLY A 5 19.47 36.70 44.24
CA GLY A 5 18.88 35.84 43.22
C GLY A 5 17.77 36.57 42.47
N LEU A 6 17.71 36.37 41.15
CA LEU A 6 16.66 36.92 40.29
C LEU A 6 15.67 35.79 39.98
N LEU A 7 14.47 35.85 40.56
CA LEU A 7 13.34 35.00 40.16
C LEU A 7 12.72 35.62 38.90
N ALA A 8 12.73 34.90 37.78
CA ALA A 8 11.95 35.26 36.61
C ALA A 8 10.57 34.59 36.70
N VAL A 9 9.53 35.42 36.84
CA VAL A 9 8.12 35.01 36.79
C VAL A 9 7.73 34.84 35.31
N VAL A 10 7.46 33.60 34.89
CA VAL A 10 6.87 33.33 33.57
C VAL A 10 5.35 33.39 33.73
N VAL A 11 4.74 34.39 33.09
CA VAL A 11 3.29 34.59 33.06
C VAL A 11 2.66 33.60 32.09
N ILE A 12 1.73 32.79 32.59
CA ILE A 12 0.87 31.89 31.84
C ILE A 12 -0.18 32.72 31.10
N ALA A 13 -0.24 32.62 29.76
CA ALA A 13 -1.37 33.10 28.97
C ALA A 13 -2.15 31.90 28.44
N ALA A 14 -3.21 31.53 29.15
CA ALA A 14 -4.26 30.66 28.63
C ALA A 14 -5.23 31.51 27.80
N ILE A 15 -5.29 31.28 26.49
CA ILE A 15 -6.39 31.75 25.65
C ILE A 15 -7.13 30.52 25.16
N GLY A 16 -8.22 30.19 25.88
CA GLY A 16 -9.25 29.30 25.39
C GLY A 16 -10.30 30.11 24.66
N CYS A 17 -10.57 29.75 23.41
CA CYS A 17 -11.87 30.01 22.78
C CYS A 17 -12.47 28.67 22.40
N SER A 18 -13.57 28.36 23.07
CA SER A 18 -14.41 27.20 22.87
C SER A 18 -15.08 27.20 21.49
N GLY A 19 -15.13 26.02 20.89
CA GLY A 19 -16.30 25.51 20.16
C GLY A 19 -16.59 26.09 18.78
N VAL A 20 -16.23 25.34 17.73
CA VAL A 20 -17.15 25.00 16.64
C VAL A 20 -16.88 23.56 16.20
N ALA A 21 -17.76 22.63 16.56
CA ALA A 21 -18.12 21.54 15.67
C ALA A 21 -19.47 21.94 15.06
N PRO A 22 -19.64 21.87 13.73
CA PRO A 22 -20.14 20.63 13.18
C PRO A 22 -19.61 20.25 11.77
N GLN A 23 -19.40 18.94 11.62
CA GLN A 23 -19.84 18.05 10.52
C GLN A 23 -19.71 18.49 9.05
N LYS A 24 -19.11 17.60 8.24
CA LYS A 24 -19.80 16.95 7.09
C LYS A 24 -18.91 15.87 6.45
N ALA A 25 -19.57 14.86 5.90
CA ALA A 25 -19.02 13.70 5.20
C ALA A 25 -17.90 14.09 4.22
N VAL A 26 -16.79 13.35 4.23
CA VAL A 26 -15.73 13.49 3.22
C VAL A 26 -16.19 12.79 1.95
N SER A 27 -17.03 13.48 1.19
CA SER A 27 -17.18 13.30 -0.25
C SER A 27 -16.71 14.60 -0.91
N GLY A 28 -15.38 14.75 -1.00
CA GLY A 28 -14.71 15.80 -1.75
C GLY A 28 -13.53 15.16 -2.47
N GLU A 29 -13.17 15.71 -3.64
CA GLU A 29 -11.97 15.27 -4.35
C GLU A 29 -10.75 15.29 -3.41
N PRO A 30 -9.79 14.35 -3.55
CA PRO A 30 -8.64 14.26 -2.68
C PRO A 30 -7.92 15.60 -2.59
N THR A 31 -7.78 16.13 -1.38
CA THR A 31 -7.14 17.45 -1.14
C THR A 31 -5.62 17.40 -1.36
N SER A 32 -5.05 16.20 -1.48
CA SER A 32 -3.63 15.94 -1.72
C SER A 32 -3.41 14.54 -2.33
N PRO A 33 -2.37 14.33 -3.14
CA PRO A 33 -1.96 13.00 -3.60
C PRO A 33 -1.60 12.02 -2.48
N ALA A 34 -1.40 12.48 -1.24
CA ALA A 34 -1.16 11.61 -0.09
C ALA A 34 -2.45 11.03 0.52
N VAL A 35 -3.63 11.52 0.14
CA VAL A 35 -4.94 11.11 0.68
C VAL A 35 -5.60 10.06 -0.23
N GLY A 36 -6.48 9.25 0.34
CA GLY A 36 -7.40 8.34 -0.36
C GLY A 36 -6.95 6.89 -0.46
N TYR A 37 -5.89 6.50 0.26
CA TYR A 37 -5.40 5.12 0.33
C TYR A 37 -6.26 4.26 1.29
N ASP A 38 -7.55 4.18 1.00
CA ASP A 38 -8.56 3.60 1.90
C ASP A 38 -8.86 2.12 1.60
N ILE A 39 -8.31 1.56 0.52
CA ILE A 39 -8.43 0.13 0.20
C ILE A 39 -7.29 -0.61 0.89
N HIS A 40 -7.58 -1.38 1.93
CA HIS A 40 -6.57 -2.14 2.67
C HIS A 40 -6.57 -3.61 2.23
N VAL A 41 -5.48 -4.04 1.60
CA VAL A 41 -5.24 -5.44 1.20
C VAL A 41 -4.07 -5.99 1.99
N GLN A 42 -4.15 -7.25 2.41
CA GLN A 42 -3.05 -7.99 3.02
C GLN A 42 -2.73 -9.22 2.16
N ALA A 43 -1.46 -9.36 1.77
CA ALA A 43 -0.98 -10.49 0.97
C ALA A 43 0.48 -10.85 1.28
N PRO A 44 0.86 -12.14 1.20
CA PRO A 44 2.26 -12.57 1.25
C PRO A 44 2.92 -12.49 -0.13
N HIS A 45 4.23 -12.24 -0.15
CA HIS A 45 5.01 -12.14 -1.38
C HIS A 45 5.96 -13.34 -1.57
N MET A 46 6.14 -13.77 -2.81
CA MET A 46 7.24 -14.62 -3.23
C MET A 46 8.47 -13.76 -3.48
N MET A 47 9.48 -13.91 -2.62
CA MET A 47 10.74 -13.18 -2.70
C MET A 47 11.64 -13.73 -3.80
N ALA A 48 12.66 -12.96 -4.21
CA ALA A 48 13.57 -13.34 -5.29
C ALA A 48 14.40 -14.60 -4.99
N ASP A 49 14.62 -14.91 -3.72
CA ASP A 49 15.30 -16.13 -3.25
C ASP A 49 14.36 -17.34 -3.11
N GLY A 50 13.08 -17.19 -3.47
CA GLY A 50 12.06 -18.24 -3.37
C GLY A 50 11.44 -18.40 -1.98
N THR A 51 11.82 -17.55 -1.01
CA THR A 51 11.18 -17.54 0.30
C THR A 51 9.85 -16.78 0.26
N THR A 52 9.01 -17.02 1.27
CA THR A 52 7.79 -16.24 1.49
C THR A 52 8.11 -15.05 2.40
N GLY A 53 7.78 -13.84 1.95
CA GLY A 53 7.83 -12.61 2.74
C GLY A 53 6.44 -12.14 3.18
N GLY A 54 6.40 -11.30 4.22
CA GLY A 54 5.18 -10.69 4.74
C GLY A 54 4.40 -11.55 5.74
N PRO A 55 3.06 -11.42 5.82
CA PRO A 55 2.21 -10.68 4.90
C PRO A 55 2.44 -9.16 4.98
N TYR A 56 2.31 -8.48 3.84
CA TYR A 56 2.44 -7.03 3.74
C TYR A 56 1.06 -6.37 3.70
N HIS A 57 1.02 -5.11 4.12
CA HIS A 57 -0.19 -4.29 4.17
C HIS A 57 -0.17 -3.27 3.05
N HIS A 58 -1.04 -3.45 2.06
CA HIS A 58 -1.18 -2.63 0.87
C HIS A 58 -2.33 -1.66 1.12
N TYR A 59 -2.01 -0.38 1.27
CA TYR A 59 -3.00 0.68 1.29
C TYR A 59 -3.06 1.27 -0.11
N CYS A 60 -4.19 1.08 -0.78
CA CYS A 60 -4.37 1.31 -2.20
C CYS A 60 -5.40 2.41 -2.46
N LYS A 61 -5.23 3.08 -3.60
CA LYS A 61 -6.21 4.01 -4.14
C LYS A 61 -6.26 3.95 -5.66
N GLY A 62 -7.42 4.26 -6.23
CA GLY A 62 -7.52 4.51 -7.67
C GLY A 62 -6.86 5.82 -8.06
N ILE A 63 -6.03 5.79 -9.12
CA ILE A 63 -5.50 7.01 -9.77
C ILE A 63 -6.06 7.20 -11.19
N SER A 64 -6.76 6.18 -11.69
CA SER A 64 -7.61 6.20 -12.88
C SER A 64 -8.64 5.08 -12.79
N ASP A 65 -9.46 4.90 -13.81
CA ASP A 65 -10.34 3.74 -13.97
C ASP A 65 -9.60 2.42 -14.24
N LYS A 66 -8.29 2.49 -14.51
CA LYS A 66 -7.45 1.35 -14.94
C LYS A 66 -6.28 1.05 -14.01
N ILE A 67 -5.98 1.92 -13.04
CA ILE A 67 -4.80 1.78 -12.19
C ILE A 67 -5.16 2.09 -10.74
N LEU A 68 -4.87 1.14 -9.85
CA LEU A 68 -4.71 1.41 -8.43
C LEU A 68 -3.23 1.52 -8.11
N GLN A 69 -2.88 2.45 -7.24
CA GLN A 69 -1.56 2.65 -6.68
C GLN A 69 -1.60 2.31 -5.19
N CYS A 70 -0.61 1.58 -4.72
CA CYS A 70 -0.55 1.07 -3.34
C CYS A 70 0.76 1.43 -2.65
N LEU A 71 0.66 1.72 -1.36
CA LEU A 71 1.76 1.82 -0.40
C LEU A 71 1.83 0.51 0.38
N LEU A 72 2.99 -0.13 0.45
CA LEU A 72 3.18 -1.41 1.11
C LEU A 72 3.97 -1.24 2.41
N PHE A 73 3.40 -1.69 3.53
CA PHE A 73 4.01 -1.64 4.86
C PHE A 73 4.19 -3.04 5.46
N GLU A 74 5.16 -3.20 6.36
CA GLU A 74 5.38 -4.46 7.09
C GLU A 74 4.29 -4.80 8.09
N SER A 75 3.56 -3.80 8.59
CA SER A 75 2.49 -3.98 9.57
C SER A 75 1.52 -2.79 9.53
N THR A 76 0.48 -2.85 10.36
CA THR A 76 -0.43 -1.74 10.60
C THR A 76 0.04 -0.77 11.69
N ASP A 77 1.26 -0.92 12.22
CA ASP A 77 1.79 0.05 13.18
C ASP A 77 1.89 1.43 12.51
N PRO A 78 1.43 2.53 13.14
CA PRO A 78 1.52 3.88 12.56
C PRO A 78 2.95 4.35 12.23
N LYS A 79 3.98 3.66 12.74
CA LYS A 79 5.41 3.90 12.46
C LYS A 79 6.03 2.79 11.60
N ALA A 80 5.22 1.88 11.05
CA ALA A 80 5.72 0.81 10.19
C ALA A 80 6.49 1.39 9.00
N PRO A 81 7.64 0.79 8.63
CA PRO A 81 8.35 1.14 7.41
C PRO A 81 7.50 0.95 6.15
N LEU A 82 7.57 1.92 5.24
CA LEU A 82 7.16 1.71 3.85
C LEU A 82 8.23 0.86 3.18
N VAL A 83 7.89 -0.38 2.83
CA VAL A 83 8.85 -1.34 2.24
C VAL A 83 8.74 -1.44 0.73
N GLY A 84 7.64 -0.96 0.15
CA GLY A 84 7.48 -0.96 -1.29
C GLY A 84 6.26 -0.19 -1.75
N ILE A 85 6.06 -0.26 -3.06
CA ILE A 85 4.85 0.18 -3.72
C ILE A 85 4.37 -0.91 -4.67
N GLU A 86 3.10 -0.86 -5.02
CA GLU A 86 2.54 -1.70 -6.06
C GLU A 86 1.57 -0.91 -6.93
N TYR A 87 1.51 -1.30 -8.21
CA TYR A 87 0.44 -0.87 -9.09
C TYR A 87 -0.40 -2.06 -9.51
N PHE A 88 -1.72 -1.94 -9.32
CA PHE A 88 -2.70 -2.85 -9.89
C PHE A 88 -3.10 -2.25 -11.22
N VAL A 89 -2.69 -2.88 -12.30
CA VAL A 89 -2.86 -2.36 -13.66
C VAL A 89 -3.85 -3.24 -14.40
N ALA A 90 -4.90 -2.65 -14.96
CA ALA A 90 -5.86 -3.37 -15.78
C ALA A 90 -5.16 -4.20 -16.86
N LYS A 91 -5.62 -5.44 -17.04
CA LYS A 91 -4.94 -6.41 -17.92
C LYS A 91 -4.81 -5.91 -19.36
N ASP A 92 -5.80 -5.21 -19.89
CA ASP A 92 -5.75 -4.64 -21.23
C ASP A 92 -4.57 -3.64 -21.45
N LEU A 93 -4.08 -3.00 -20.38
CA LEU A 93 -2.87 -2.18 -20.43
C LEU A 93 -1.60 -3.03 -20.36
N THR A 94 -1.53 -3.98 -19.44
CA THR A 94 -0.33 -4.80 -19.22
C THR A 94 -0.05 -5.75 -20.39
N ARG A 95 -1.09 -6.19 -21.10
CA ARG A 95 -0.96 -7.03 -22.30
C ARG A 95 -0.30 -6.33 -23.49
N LYS A 96 -0.15 -5.00 -23.42
CA LYS A 96 0.64 -4.24 -24.41
C LYS A 96 2.15 -4.42 -24.22
N LEU A 97 2.60 -4.92 -23.07
CA LEU A 97 4.01 -5.16 -22.79
C LEU A 97 4.53 -6.38 -23.55
N PRO A 98 5.82 -6.40 -23.93
CA PRO A 98 6.48 -7.62 -24.36
C PRO A 98 6.30 -8.72 -23.31
N ALA A 99 6.02 -9.93 -23.79
CA ALA A 99 5.74 -11.09 -22.96
C ALA A 99 6.75 -11.29 -21.82
N ILE A 100 8.03 -11.15 -22.15
CA ILE A 100 9.16 -11.30 -21.23
C ILE A 100 9.19 -10.22 -20.14
N GLN A 101 8.77 -8.99 -20.44
CA GLN A 101 8.74 -7.91 -19.44
C GLN A 101 7.65 -8.18 -18.40
N TRP A 102 6.46 -8.56 -18.86
CA TRP A 102 5.37 -8.94 -17.97
C TRP A 102 5.76 -10.14 -17.10
N HIS A 103 6.32 -11.22 -17.68
CA HIS A 103 6.69 -12.41 -16.89
C HIS A 103 7.76 -12.15 -15.83
N ARG A 104 8.61 -11.13 -16.00
CA ARG A 104 9.65 -10.81 -15.04
C ARG A 104 9.15 -10.02 -13.84
N HIS A 105 8.12 -9.19 -14.03
CA HIS A 105 7.78 -8.15 -13.05
C HIS A 105 6.32 -8.14 -12.63
N PHE A 106 5.42 -8.78 -13.38
CA PHE A 106 3.99 -8.76 -13.11
C PHE A 106 3.47 -10.13 -12.67
N HIS A 107 2.43 -10.11 -11.84
CA HIS A 107 1.63 -11.29 -11.51
C HIS A 107 0.13 -11.05 -11.72
N ASP A 108 -0.60 -12.14 -11.97
CA ASP A 108 -2.04 -12.10 -12.19
C ASP A 108 -2.81 -12.14 -10.87
N HIS A 109 -3.51 -11.07 -10.52
CA HIS A 109 -4.28 -10.98 -9.27
C HIS A 109 -5.44 -11.97 -9.21
N LYS A 110 -6.02 -12.40 -10.35
CA LYS A 110 -7.06 -13.43 -10.35
C LYS A 110 -6.52 -14.76 -9.85
N ILE A 111 -5.31 -15.12 -10.30
CA ILE A 111 -4.62 -16.34 -9.87
C ILE A 111 -4.30 -16.23 -8.39
N GLU A 112 -3.76 -15.09 -7.97
CA GLU A 112 -3.40 -14.85 -6.58
C GLU A 112 -4.61 -14.93 -5.63
N ILE A 113 -5.70 -14.25 -5.96
CA ILE A 113 -6.95 -14.28 -5.18
C ILE A 113 -7.49 -15.71 -5.06
N ALA A 114 -7.43 -16.48 -6.15
CA ALA A 114 -7.86 -17.88 -6.16
C ALA A 114 -7.03 -18.78 -5.22
N THR A 115 -5.86 -18.34 -4.75
CA THR A 115 -5.08 -19.07 -3.76
C THR A 115 -5.61 -18.95 -2.32
N GLY A 116 -6.55 -18.01 -2.07
CA GLY A 116 -7.12 -17.73 -0.75
C GLY A 116 -6.20 -16.96 0.21
N ARG A 117 -5.06 -16.45 -0.28
CA ARG A 117 -4.04 -15.78 0.55
C ARG A 117 -4.19 -14.25 0.61
N VAL A 118 -5.03 -13.68 -0.24
CA VAL A 118 -5.34 -12.24 -0.26
C VAL A 118 -6.51 -11.97 0.67
N GLN A 119 -6.34 -11.02 1.57
CA GLN A 119 -7.40 -10.54 2.46
C GLN A 119 -7.67 -9.06 2.16
N ILE A 120 -8.95 -8.68 2.06
CA ILE A 120 -9.35 -7.28 1.99
C ILE A 120 -9.92 -6.92 3.36
N LEU A 121 -9.31 -5.94 4.00
CA LEU A 121 -9.54 -5.59 5.39
C LEU A 121 -10.33 -4.27 5.49
N ASP A 122 -10.79 -3.97 6.70
CA ASP A 122 -11.37 -2.68 7.10
C ASP A 122 -12.62 -2.22 6.32
N MET A 123 -13.34 -3.16 5.71
CA MET A 123 -14.61 -2.88 5.06
C MET A 123 -15.62 -4.04 5.18
N PRO A 124 -16.93 -3.78 4.99
CA PRO A 124 -17.94 -4.83 4.95
C PRO A 124 -17.67 -5.88 3.86
N ALA A 125 -18.09 -7.12 4.11
CA ALA A 125 -17.80 -8.26 3.23
C ALA A 125 -18.30 -8.11 1.79
N ASP A 126 -19.46 -7.45 1.59
CA ASP A 126 -20.01 -7.18 0.26
C ASP A 126 -19.18 -6.15 -0.51
N GLN A 127 -18.57 -5.18 0.17
CA GLN A 127 -17.65 -4.22 -0.42
C GLN A 127 -16.30 -4.87 -0.71
N ALA A 128 -15.78 -5.67 0.22
CA ALA A 128 -14.57 -6.46 0.02
C ALA A 128 -14.68 -7.38 -1.22
N ALA A 129 -15.83 -8.05 -1.39
CA ALA A 129 -16.08 -8.89 -2.56
C ALA A 129 -16.01 -8.12 -3.89
N LYS A 130 -16.56 -6.89 -3.93
CA LYS A 130 -16.49 -6.02 -5.12
C LYS A 130 -15.07 -5.57 -5.41
N VAL A 131 -14.29 -5.23 -4.38
CA VAL A 131 -12.88 -4.88 -4.53
C VAL A 131 -12.08 -6.08 -5.06
N ALA A 132 -12.32 -7.29 -4.55
CA ALA A 132 -11.69 -8.51 -5.05
C ALA A 132 -12.04 -8.77 -6.53
N GLU A 133 -13.30 -8.55 -6.93
CA GLU A 133 -13.75 -8.70 -8.32
C GLU A 133 -13.02 -7.72 -9.26
N ILE A 134 -12.90 -6.45 -8.85
CA ILE A 134 -12.14 -5.45 -9.60
C ILE A 134 -10.67 -5.84 -9.68
N ALA A 135 -10.05 -6.22 -8.56
CA ALA A 135 -8.65 -6.62 -8.50
C ALA A 135 -8.36 -7.84 -9.40
N ALA A 136 -9.26 -8.81 -9.49
CA ALA A 136 -9.12 -9.95 -10.40
C ALA A 136 -9.04 -9.56 -11.90
N GLY A 137 -9.47 -8.34 -12.26
CA GLY A 137 -9.33 -7.77 -13.60
C GLY A 137 -7.96 -7.12 -13.88
N THR A 138 -7.02 -7.19 -12.94
CA THR A 138 -5.72 -6.49 -13.00
C THR A 138 -4.55 -7.45 -12.85
N ASP A 139 -3.35 -6.97 -13.18
CA ASP A 139 -2.08 -7.57 -12.78
C ASP A 139 -1.33 -6.62 -11.83
N GLY A 140 -0.59 -7.17 -10.89
CA GLY A 140 0.23 -6.46 -9.93
C GLY A 140 1.68 -6.35 -10.40
N VAL A 141 2.30 -5.18 -10.21
CA VAL A 141 3.75 -5.01 -10.30
C VAL A 141 4.25 -4.38 -9.00
N ILE A 142 5.05 -5.15 -8.27
CA ILE A 142 5.59 -4.75 -6.97
C ILE A 142 7.01 -4.23 -7.14
N TYR A 143 7.30 -3.12 -6.45
CA TYR A 143 8.64 -2.58 -6.28
C TYR A 143 8.96 -2.57 -4.79
N HIS A 144 9.71 -3.56 -4.32
CA HIS A 144 10.27 -3.57 -2.98
C HIS A 144 11.51 -2.69 -2.94
N LEU A 145 11.50 -1.72 -2.02
CA LEU A 145 12.49 -0.65 -1.88
C LEU A 145 13.31 -0.77 -0.59
N TRP A 146 12.80 -1.53 0.39
CA TRP A 146 13.48 -1.83 1.66
C TRP A 146 13.44 -3.33 1.89
N GLN A 147 14.60 -3.98 1.88
CA GLN A 147 14.70 -5.43 2.01
C GLN A 147 14.69 -5.86 3.48
N HIS A 148 14.19 -7.06 3.75
CA HIS A 148 14.09 -7.60 5.10
C HIS A 148 15.47 -7.66 5.78
N GLY A 149 15.53 -7.27 7.05
CA GLY A 149 16.75 -7.27 7.86
C GLY A 149 17.69 -6.08 7.62
N GLN A 150 17.38 -5.18 6.69
CA GLN A 150 18.13 -3.94 6.53
C GLN A 150 17.71 -2.90 7.58
N GLU A 151 18.68 -2.18 8.16
CA GLU A 151 18.42 -1.07 9.08
C GLU A 151 17.81 0.15 8.37
N PHE A 152 18.14 0.36 7.09
CA PHE A 152 17.60 1.42 6.23
C PHE A 152 17.67 0.98 4.75
N PRO A 153 16.84 1.54 3.84
CA PRO A 153 16.87 1.16 2.42
C PRO A 153 18.15 1.66 1.74
N ASP A 154 18.82 0.77 1.01
CA ASP A 154 20.12 1.02 0.37
C ASP A 154 20.03 1.37 -1.13
N GLY A 155 18.81 1.49 -1.66
CA GLY A 155 18.54 1.74 -3.07
C GLY A 155 18.37 0.48 -3.92
N THR A 156 18.50 -0.72 -3.33
CA THR A 156 18.18 -1.98 -4.01
C THR A 156 16.68 -2.10 -4.26
N VAL A 157 16.31 -2.34 -5.53
CA VAL A 157 14.93 -2.61 -5.93
C VAL A 157 14.77 -4.08 -6.29
N SER A 158 13.79 -4.74 -5.67
CA SER A 158 13.38 -6.11 -6.01
C SER A 158 11.93 -6.14 -6.48
N PHE A 159 11.58 -7.19 -7.24
CA PHE A 159 10.28 -7.36 -7.90
C PHE A 159 9.65 -8.68 -7.47
N PRO A 160 9.22 -8.80 -6.20
CA PRO A 160 8.58 -10.02 -5.74
C PRO A 160 7.29 -10.29 -6.52
N GLN A 161 6.86 -11.54 -6.51
CA GLN A 161 5.67 -12.03 -7.20
C GLN A 161 4.62 -12.50 -6.20
N SER A 162 3.38 -12.74 -6.64
CA SER A 162 2.38 -13.38 -5.81
C SER A 162 2.77 -14.82 -5.44
N LEU A 163 2.41 -15.27 -4.24
CA LEU A 163 2.49 -16.71 -3.93
C LEU A 163 1.53 -17.49 -4.86
N GLY A 164 2.04 -18.50 -5.54
CA GLY A 164 1.27 -19.26 -6.52
C GLY A 164 1.22 -18.61 -7.91
N HIS A 165 2.01 -17.55 -8.16
CA HIS A 165 2.27 -17.08 -9.51
C HIS A 165 2.72 -18.25 -10.38
N LYS A 166 1.96 -18.50 -11.45
CA LYS A 166 2.35 -19.42 -12.51
C LYS A 166 2.77 -18.54 -13.68
N PHE A 167 3.98 -18.77 -14.21
CA PHE A 167 4.37 -18.16 -15.48
C PHE A 167 3.36 -18.60 -16.53
N PRO A 168 2.45 -17.71 -16.99
CA PRO A 168 1.50 -18.06 -18.02
C PRO A 168 2.29 -18.41 -19.29
N GLY A 169 1.82 -19.37 -20.08
CA GLY A 169 2.34 -19.54 -21.43
C GLY A 169 2.14 -18.25 -22.24
N TYR A 170 2.86 -18.08 -23.33
CA TYR A 170 2.66 -16.92 -24.23
C TYR A 170 1.19 -16.77 -24.67
N LEU A 171 0.47 -17.88 -24.80
CA LEU A 171 -0.94 -17.96 -25.20
C LEU A 171 -1.93 -17.65 -24.06
N ASP A 172 -1.46 -17.58 -22.82
CA ASP A 172 -2.27 -17.28 -21.63
C ASP A 172 -2.26 -15.77 -21.29
N LYS A 173 -1.64 -14.95 -22.15
CA LYS A 173 -1.68 -13.49 -22.14
C LYS A 173 -2.94 -12.98 -22.83
#